data_AF-A0A8T4A5D5-F1
#
_entry.id   AF-A0A8T4A5D5-F1
#
_cell.length_a   1.000
_cell.length_b   1.000
_cell.length_c   1.000
_cell.angle_alpha   90.00
_cell.angle_beta   90.00
_cell.angle_gamma   90.00
#
_symmetry.space_group_name_H-M   'P 1'
#
loop_
_entity.id
_entity.type
_entity.pdbx_description
1 polymer ?
#
loop_
_entity_poly.entity_id
_entity_poly.type
_entity_poly.pdbx_seq_one_letter_code
_entity_poly.pdbx_strand_id
1 'polypeptide(L)'
;KEQDEFKHVMTGAKTQEHVKDPELAAMELIGKLGGQIEDHYGITRGHDEETALEDIARKMNKLRKGGKPDMHAAARIVLYDWQKGKIKPAHKPHKEE
;
A
#
# COMPACT_ATOMS: atom_id res chain seq x y z
N LYS A 1 -7.20 21.63 -1.86
CA LYS A 1 -6.31 21.43 -3.02
C LYS A 1 -5.36 20.24 -2.84
N GLU A 2 -5.18 19.72 -1.63
CA GLU A 2 -4.28 18.58 -1.36
C GLU A 2 -4.79 17.21 -1.84
N GLN A 3 -6.11 17.05 -2.00
CA GLN A 3 -6.75 15.80 -2.46
C GLN A 3 -6.37 15.40 -3.91
N ASP A 4 -6.00 16.37 -4.75
CA ASP A 4 -5.71 16.16 -6.18
C ASP A 4 -4.29 15.61 -6.42
N GLU A 5 -3.33 15.94 -5.56
CA GLU A 5 -1.97 15.39 -5.66
C GLU A 5 -1.92 13.91 -5.25
N PHE A 6 -2.71 13.54 -4.24
CA PHE A 6 -2.79 12.16 -3.74
C PHE A 6 -3.38 11.19 -4.78
N LYS A 7 -4.40 11.63 -5.52
CA LYS A 7 -4.97 10.86 -6.65
C LYS A 7 -3.96 10.64 -7.79
N HIS A 8 -3.04 11.57 -8.00
CA HIS A 8 -2.02 11.46 -9.05
C HIS A 8 -0.92 10.44 -8.71
N VAL A 9 -0.53 10.36 -7.43
CA VAL A 9 0.35 9.28 -6.93
C VAL A 9 -0.32 7.91 -7.10
N MET A 10 -1.62 7.83 -6.79
CA MET A 10 -2.39 6.58 -6.91
C MET A 10 -2.58 6.08 -8.35
N THR A 11 -2.51 6.95 -9.35
CA THR A 11 -2.63 6.59 -10.77
C THR A 11 -1.30 6.09 -11.38
N GLY A 12 -0.22 6.05 -10.60
CA GLY A 12 1.11 5.65 -11.07
C GLY A 12 1.89 6.76 -11.76
N ALA A 13 1.40 8.01 -11.70
CA ALA A 13 2.00 9.15 -12.39
C ALA A 13 3.05 9.91 -11.55
N LYS A 14 3.17 9.64 -10.24
CA LYS A 14 4.27 10.12 -9.39
C LYS A 14 5.06 8.95 -8.81
N THR A 15 6.37 8.98 -9.01
CA THR A 15 7.34 8.00 -8.50
C THR A 15 7.30 7.96 -6.96
N GLN A 16 7.28 6.75 -6.39
CA GLN A 16 7.32 6.49 -4.94
C GLN A 16 8.42 7.24 -4.17
N GLU A 17 9.44 7.70 -4.90
CA GLU A 17 10.62 8.41 -4.41
C GLU A 17 10.30 9.82 -3.86
N HIS A 18 9.20 10.43 -4.30
CA HIS A 18 8.75 11.75 -3.82
C HIS A 18 7.59 11.68 -2.80
N VAL A 19 7.18 10.48 -2.40
CA VAL A 19 6.15 10.31 -1.38
C VAL A 19 6.77 10.67 -0.04
N LYS A 20 6.47 11.87 0.47
CA LYS A 20 6.94 12.35 1.78
C LYS A 20 6.57 11.38 2.90
N ASP A 21 5.37 10.81 2.84
CA ASP A 21 4.81 9.94 3.87
C ASP A 21 4.29 8.66 3.22
N PRO A 22 5.15 7.64 3.02
CA PRO A 22 4.74 6.38 2.39
C PRO A 22 3.69 5.66 3.24
N GLU A 23 3.76 5.80 4.57
CA GLU A 23 2.79 5.24 5.52
C GLU A 23 1.38 5.76 5.24
N LEU A 24 1.21 7.07 5.13
CA LEU A 24 -0.08 7.69 4.80
C LEU A 24 -0.58 7.27 3.41
N ALA A 25 0.32 7.21 2.42
CA ALA A 25 -0.04 6.77 1.08
C ALA A 25 -0.46 5.30 1.02
N ALA A 26 0.19 4.43 1.78
CA ALA A 26 -0.17 3.01 1.88
C ALA A 26 -1.48 2.81 2.64
N MET A 27 -1.69 3.55 3.75
CA MET A 27 -2.94 3.51 4.51
C MET A 27 -4.13 3.90 3.63
N GLU A 28 -4.03 5.02 2.90
CA GLU A 28 -5.06 5.42 1.93
C GLU A 28 -5.30 4.37 0.83
N LEU A 29 -4.24 3.68 0.39
CA LEU A 29 -4.37 2.60 -0.59
C LEU A 29 -5.08 1.38 0.01
N ILE A 30 -4.77 1.04 1.26
CA ILE A 30 -5.47 0.01 2.03
C ILE A 30 -6.93 0.43 2.29
N GLY A 31 -7.22 1.69 2.59
CA GLY A 31 -8.60 2.17 2.72
C GLY A 31 -9.40 2.01 1.42
N LYS A 32 -8.77 2.25 0.27
CA LYS A 32 -9.42 2.12 -1.05
C LYS A 32 -9.50 0.69 -1.58
N LEU A 33 -8.47 -0.12 -1.32
CA LEU A 33 -8.28 -1.45 -1.92
C LEU A 33 -8.14 -2.53 -0.85
N GLY A 34 -8.57 -2.27 0.38
CA GLY A 34 -8.35 -3.13 1.56
C GLY A 34 -8.70 -4.55 1.24
N GLY A 35 -9.91 -4.81 0.75
CA GLY A 35 -10.34 -6.17 0.43
C GLY A 35 -9.44 -6.92 -0.57
N GLN A 36 -8.71 -6.21 -1.44
CA GLN A 36 -7.79 -6.79 -2.43
C GLN A 36 -6.36 -6.90 -1.91
N ILE A 37 -5.89 -5.89 -1.16
CA ILE A 37 -4.58 -5.89 -0.51
C ILE A 37 -4.56 -6.95 0.58
N GLU A 38 -5.62 -7.01 1.37
CA GLU A 38 -5.83 -8.00 2.42
C GLU A 38 -5.85 -9.40 1.85
N ASP A 39 -6.48 -9.62 0.70
CA ASP A 39 -6.48 -10.91 -0.01
C ASP A 39 -5.10 -11.26 -0.56
N HIS A 40 -4.44 -10.29 -1.20
CA HIS A 40 -3.12 -10.48 -1.82
C HIS A 40 -2.05 -10.85 -0.80
N TYR A 41 -2.03 -10.16 0.35
CA TYR A 41 -1.13 -10.49 1.45
C TYR A 41 -1.71 -11.56 2.39
N GLY A 42 -2.96 -11.99 2.18
CA GLY A 42 -3.68 -12.96 3.01
C GLY A 42 -3.79 -12.55 4.47
N ILE A 43 -4.00 -11.26 4.75
CA ILE A 43 -4.24 -10.74 6.11
C ILE A 43 -5.76 -10.68 6.38
N THR A 44 -6.13 -10.50 7.65
CA THR A 44 -7.54 -10.46 8.05
C THR A 44 -8.24 -9.27 7.41
N ARG A 45 -9.42 -9.52 6.82
CA ARG A 45 -10.26 -8.48 6.23
C ARG A 45 -10.97 -7.65 7.30
N GLY A 46 -11.06 -6.34 7.06
CA GLY A 46 -11.79 -5.40 7.92
C GLY A 46 -10.95 -4.87 9.07
N HIS A 47 -9.62 -4.99 8.99
CA HIS A 47 -8.72 -4.27 9.88
C HIS A 47 -8.61 -2.80 9.45
N ASP A 48 -8.36 -1.92 10.42
CA ASP A 48 -7.98 -0.54 10.15
C ASP A 48 -6.73 -0.47 9.28
N GLU A 49 -6.57 0.62 8.55
CA GLU A 49 -5.49 0.84 7.58
C GLU A 49 -4.11 0.64 8.23
N GLU A 50 -3.95 1.14 9.45
CA GLU A 50 -2.74 1.02 10.26
C GLU A 50 -2.50 -0.43 10.70
N THR A 51 -3.53 -1.12 11.20
CA THR A 51 -3.43 -2.52 11.63
C THR A 51 -3.16 -3.46 10.45
N ALA A 52 -3.80 -3.23 9.31
CA ALA A 52 -3.52 -3.96 8.09
C ALA A 52 -2.07 -3.77 7.63
N LEU A 53 -1.54 -2.55 7.71
CA LEU A 53 -0.14 -2.26 7.38
C LEU A 53 0.83 -2.96 8.34
N GLU A 54 0.52 -2.99 9.65
CA GLU A 54 1.29 -3.75 10.64
C GLU A 54 1.26 -5.26 10.38
N ASP A 55 0.10 -5.80 10.03
CA ASP A 55 -0.08 -7.21 9.68
C ASP A 55 0.74 -7.56 8.43
N ILE A 56 0.72 -6.70 7.41
CA ILE A 56 1.58 -6.83 6.22
C ILE A 56 3.05 -6.80 6.62
N ALA A 57 3.45 -5.88 7.52
CA ALA A 57 4.83 -5.78 8.00
C ALA A 57 5.27 -7.08 8.70
N ARG A 58 4.44 -7.63 9.59
CA ARG A 58 4.70 -8.91 10.25
C ARG A 58 4.78 -10.06 9.24
N LYS A 59 3.86 -10.11 8.29
CA LYS A 59 3.81 -11.17 7.27
C LYS A 59 5.00 -11.14 6.33
N MET A 60 5.45 -9.95 5.95
CA MET A 60 6.65 -9.70 5.16
C MET A 60 7.95 -9.85 5.96
N ASN A 61 7.89 -10.21 7.24
CA ASN A 61 9.04 -10.22 8.16
C ASN A 61 9.80 -8.88 8.18
N LYS A 62 9.09 -7.76 7.95
CA LYS A 62 9.62 -6.41 8.08
C LYS A 62 9.43 -5.95 9.51
N LEU A 63 10.38 -6.35 10.34
CA LEU A 63 10.46 -5.97 11.75
C LEU A 63 11.70 -5.09 11.95
N ARG A 64 11.55 -4.01 12.70
CA ARG A 64 12.67 -3.20 13.18
C ARG A 64 13.41 -3.92 14.30
N LYS A 65 14.60 -3.41 14.62
CA LYS A 65 15.35 -3.82 15.82
C LYS A 65 14.44 -3.72 17.04
N GLY A 66 14.30 -4.83 17.76
CA GLY A 66 13.37 -4.97 18.89
C GLY A 66 12.05 -5.68 18.56
N GLY A 67 11.88 -6.21 17.35
CA GLY A 67 10.72 -7.05 16.99
C GLY A 67 9.43 -6.28 16.71
N LYS A 68 9.51 -4.96 16.56
CA LYS A 68 8.35 -4.12 16.21
C LYS A 68 8.10 -4.12 14.70
N PRO A 69 6.85 -4.23 14.22
CA PRO A 69 6.53 -4.12 12.80
C PRO A 69 7.01 -2.78 12.22
N ASP A 70 7.68 -2.84 11.06
CA ASP A 70 8.15 -1.67 10.34
C ASP A 70 7.09 -1.21 9.32
N MET A 71 6.14 -0.42 9.81
CA MET A 71 5.08 0.19 8.99
C MET A 71 5.64 0.94 7.78
N HIS A 72 6.72 1.68 7.97
CA HIS A 72 7.38 2.43 6.90
C HIS A 72 7.91 1.51 5.78
N ALA A 73 8.58 0.42 6.15
CA ALA A 73 9.08 -0.55 5.17
C ALA A 73 7.92 -1.28 4.47
N ALA A 74 6.89 -1.68 5.21
CA ALA A 74 5.70 -2.33 4.65
C ALA A 74 4.98 -1.42 3.65
N ALA A 75 4.78 -0.15 4.01
CA ALA A 75 4.15 0.84 3.16
C ALA A 75 4.83 0.98 1.79
N ARG A 76 6.17 1.06 1.79
CA ARG A 76 6.95 1.13 0.55
C ARG A 76 6.77 -0.10 -0.32
N ILE A 77 6.65 -1.29 0.28
CA ILE A 77 6.45 -2.55 -0.45
C ILE A 77 5.04 -2.60 -1.05
N VAL A 78 4.03 -2.25 -0.27
CA VAL A 78 2.63 -2.20 -0.73
C VAL A 78 2.49 -1.25 -1.92
N LEU A 79 3.05 -0.05 -1.81
CA LEU A 79 3.06 0.93 -2.88
C LEU A 79 3.84 0.42 -4.11
N TYR A 80 4.97 -0.25 -3.91
CA TYR A 80 5.76 -0.84 -4.98
C TYR A 80 4.99 -1.95 -5.73
N ASP A 81 4.37 -2.88 -5.01
CA ASP A 81 3.60 -3.99 -5.58
C ASP A 81 2.36 -3.48 -6.33
N TRP A 82 1.72 -2.42 -5.82
CA TRP A 82 0.64 -1.72 -6.51
C TRP A 82 1.12 -1.08 -7.81
N GLN A 83 2.21 -0.32 -7.78
CA GLN A 83 2.79 0.32 -8.97
C GLN A 83 3.25 -0.70 -10.01
N LYS A 84 3.76 -1.86 -9.57
CA LYS A 84 4.10 -2.99 -10.45
C LYS A 84 2.89 -3.75 -10.99
N GLY A 85 1.67 -3.42 -10.55
CA GLY A 85 0.44 -4.07 -10.99
C GLY A 85 0.25 -5.49 -10.43
N LYS A 86 0.96 -5.86 -9.36
CA LYS A 86 0.75 -7.15 -8.68
C LYS A 86 -0.57 -7.20 -7.95
N ILE A 87 -0.97 -6.05 -7.38
CA ILE A 87 -2.26 -5.84 -6.75
C ILE A 87 -3.16 -5.25 -7.84
N LYS A 88 -4.09 -6.06 -8.36
CA LYS A 88 -4.98 -5.63 -9.44
C LYS A 88 -6.19 -4.93 -8.85
N PRO A 89 -6.51 -3.67 -9.19
CA PRO A 89 -7.81 -3.10 -8.82
C PRO A 89 -8.93 -3.91 -9.47
N ALA A 90 -10.06 -4.06 -8.79
CA ALA A 90 -11.25 -4.71 -9.34
C ALA A 90 -11.73 -4.06 -10.67
N HIS A 91 -11.33 -2.81 -10.93
CA HIS A 91 -11.48 -2.13 -12.21
C HIS A 91 -10.10 -1.78 -12.79
N LYS A 92 -9.69 -2.49 -13.85
CA LYS A 92 -8.81 -1.89 -14.86
C LYS A 92 -9.23 -2.36 -16.26
N PRO A 93 -9.75 -1.48 -17.13
CA PRO A 93 -9.46 -1.61 -18.55
C PRO A 93 -7.97 -1.26 -18.78
N HIS A 94 -7.26 -2.23 -19.36
CA HIS A 94 -6.11 -2.16 -20.27
C HIS A 94 -5.32 -0.84 -20.45
N LYS A 95 -3.99 -0.94 -20.34
CA LYS A 95 -2.90 -0.28 -21.14
C LYS A 95 -1.56 -0.76 -20.54
N GLU A 96 -0.88 -1.73 -21.16
CA GLU A 96 0.03 -1.65 -22.32
C GLU A 96 1.42 -1.10 -21.96
N GLU A 97 2.40 -2.01 -21.95
CA GLU A 97 3.71 -1.89 -22.61
C GLU A 97 4.20 -3.31 -22.97
#